data_AF-A0A934F7L1-F1
#
_entry.id   AF-A0A934F7L1-F1
#
_cell.length_a   1.000
_cell.length_b   1.000
_cell.length_c   1.000
_cell.angle_alpha   90.00
_cell.angle_beta   90.00
_cell.angle_gamma   90.00
#
_symmetry.space_group_name_H-M   'P 1'
#
loop_
_entity.id
_entity.type
_entity.pdbx_description
1 polymer ?
#
loop_
_entity_poly.entity_id
_entity_poly.type
_entity_poly.pdbx_seq_one_letter_code
_entity_poly.pdbx_strand_id
1 'polypeptide(L)'
;MTYIREKPKIIKESKYTQYIASIGYKERISVSATFTFDEKSNSLLNIYATIGGLYYPEIAYADWEAFRPDNILRIYGKPSGVEFFLSYPTEQTTDHTIGYEFRFRYESRKFVIDYTGQRTLNQTKLFICPLKDRYIESVYIYLGDNLELKPTNGKPLQEVSSISIDDFYNAMTSNANEACFYLDRTAFGN
;
A
#
# COMPACT_ATOMS: atom_id res chain seq x y z
N MET A 1 5.52 19.37 -12.49
CA MET A 1 6.90 19.24 -13.00
C MET A 1 7.53 18.00 -12.36
N THR A 2 8.15 17.14 -13.17
CA THR A 2 8.88 15.95 -12.70
C THR A 2 10.37 16.27 -12.67
N TYR A 3 11.09 15.78 -11.66
CA TYR A 3 12.53 16.00 -11.53
C TYR A 3 13.22 14.76 -10.96
N ILE A 4 14.53 14.64 -11.20
CA ILE A 4 15.35 13.58 -10.59
C ILE A 4 15.66 14.02 -9.16
N ARG A 5 15.26 13.21 -8.17
CA ARG A 5 15.48 13.54 -6.75
C ARG A 5 16.89 13.18 -6.31
N GLU A 6 17.37 12.01 -6.75
CA GLU A 6 18.72 11.53 -6.50
C GLU A 6 19.27 10.87 -7.76
N LYS A 7 20.59 10.97 -7.98
CA LYS A 7 21.23 10.20 -9.05
C LYS A 7 21.03 8.70 -8.78
N PRO A 8 20.80 7.89 -9.82
CA PRO A 8 20.67 6.45 -9.65
C PRO A 8 21.87 5.87 -8.89
N LYS A 9 21.60 4.99 -7.94
CA LYS A 9 22.62 4.33 -7.12
C LYS A 9 22.69 2.85 -7.46
N ILE A 10 23.90 2.30 -7.42
CA ILE A 10 24.16 0.88 -7.61
C ILE A 10 24.75 0.35 -6.30
N ILE A 11 24.12 -0.67 -5.73
CA ILE A 11 24.62 -1.39 -4.56
C ILE A 11 24.95 -2.81 -5.00
N LYS A 12 26.15 -3.29 -4.69
CA LYS A 12 26.60 -4.64 -5.02
C LYS A 12 26.81 -5.43 -3.74
N GLU A 13 26.16 -6.59 -3.65
CA GLU A 13 26.40 -7.61 -2.64
C GLU A 13 26.90 -8.88 -3.33
N SER A 14 27.49 -9.82 -2.58
CA SER A 14 28.16 -11.00 -3.13
C SER A 14 27.26 -11.91 -4.00
N LYS A 15 25.93 -11.76 -3.91
CA LYS A 15 24.95 -12.52 -4.67
C LYS A 15 24.06 -11.66 -5.59
N TYR A 16 23.91 -10.37 -5.31
CA TYR A 16 22.90 -9.53 -5.94
C TYR A 16 23.41 -8.13 -6.29
N THR A 17 22.89 -7.57 -7.38
CA THR A 17 23.01 -6.14 -7.71
C THR A 17 21.68 -5.45 -7.45
N GLN A 18 21.70 -4.28 -6.83
CA GLN A 18 20.53 -3.41 -6.71
C GLN A 18 20.75 -2.11 -7.47
N TYR A 19 19.76 -1.73 -8.27
CA TYR A 19 19.66 -0.42 -8.91
C TYR A 19 18.54 0.37 -8.27
N ILE A 20 18.84 1.58 -7.80
CA ILE A 20 17.85 2.45 -7.17
C ILE A 20 17.65 3.67 -8.05
N ALA A 21 16.40 3.95 -8.41
CA ALA A 21 16.00 5.14 -9.16
C ALA A 21 14.94 5.92 -8.38
N SER A 22 15.16 7.23 -8.23
CA SER A 22 14.27 8.11 -7.46
C SER A 22 13.90 9.36 -8.25
N ILE A 23 12.59 9.58 -8.43
CA ILE A 23 12.03 10.77 -9.05
C ILE A 23 11.13 11.52 -8.07
N GLY A 24 11.03 12.83 -8.24
CA GLY A 24 10.08 13.69 -7.55
C GLY A 24 9.03 14.26 -8.50
N TYR A 25 7.84 14.52 -7.97
CA TYR A 25 6.74 15.18 -8.66
C TYR A 25 6.06 16.20 -7.73
N LYS A 26 5.80 17.41 -8.24
CA LYS A 26 5.21 18.54 -7.46
C LYS A 26 5.89 18.78 -6.10
N GLU A 27 7.21 18.64 -6.04
CA GLU A 27 8.06 18.84 -4.85
C GLU A 27 7.81 17.91 -3.64
N ARG A 28 6.64 17.27 -3.56
CA ARG A 28 6.22 16.46 -2.40
C ARG A 28 6.10 14.98 -2.70
N ILE A 29 5.59 14.60 -3.87
CA ILE A 29 5.49 13.20 -4.24
C ILE A 29 6.87 12.69 -4.59
N SER A 30 7.25 11.58 -3.98
CA SER A 30 8.49 10.88 -4.32
C SER A 30 8.19 9.46 -4.74
N VAL A 31 8.78 9.04 -5.85
CA VAL A 31 8.74 7.66 -6.32
C VAL A 31 10.17 7.14 -6.29
N SER A 32 10.42 6.12 -5.48
CA SER A 32 11.68 5.39 -5.44
C SER A 32 11.42 3.95 -5.85
N ALA A 33 12.24 3.40 -6.75
CA ALA A 33 12.18 2.01 -7.14
C ALA A 33 13.55 1.37 -7.02
N THR A 34 13.60 0.21 -6.39
CA THR A 34 14.76 -0.68 -6.27
C THR A 34 14.54 -1.89 -7.15
N PHE A 35 15.46 -2.14 -8.07
CA PHE A 35 15.48 -3.31 -8.95
C PHE A 35 16.61 -4.22 -8.50
N THR A 36 16.29 -5.44 -8.11
CA THR A 36 17.28 -6.42 -7.64
C THR A 36 17.52 -7.45 -8.73
N PHE A 37 18.78 -7.67 -9.09
CA PHE A 37 19.22 -8.64 -10.09
C PHE A 37 20.12 -9.71 -9.45
N ASP A 38 20.03 -10.93 -9.96
CA ASP A 38 21.00 -11.99 -9.66
C ASP A 38 22.28 -11.79 -10.47
N GLU A 39 23.44 -11.70 -9.82
CA GLU A 39 24.72 -11.41 -10.51
C GLU A 39 25.17 -12.55 -11.44
N LYS A 40 24.76 -13.81 -11.17
CA LYS A 40 25.19 -14.97 -11.96
C LYS A 40 24.41 -15.11 -13.27
N SER A 41 23.09 -14.95 -13.19
CA SER A 41 22.17 -15.13 -14.31
C SER A 41 21.79 -13.81 -14.99
N ASN A 42 22.10 -12.67 -14.37
CA ASN A 42 21.68 -11.33 -14.79
C ASN A 42 20.14 -11.20 -14.93
N SER A 43 19.37 -12.03 -14.22
CA SER A 43 17.91 -11.98 -14.23
C SER A 43 17.39 -11.00 -13.18
N LEU A 44 16.35 -10.24 -13.51
CA LEU A 44 15.60 -9.43 -12.55
C LEU A 44 14.84 -10.33 -11.58
N LEU A 45 15.13 -10.20 -10.29
CA LEU A 45 14.54 -11.00 -9.22
C LEU A 45 13.32 -10.33 -8.58
N ASN A 46 13.44 -9.03 -8.29
CA ASN A 46 12.36 -8.27 -7.67
C ASN A 46 12.43 -6.77 -7.99
N ILE A 47 11.27 -6.15 -7.93
CA ILE A 47 11.08 -4.70 -7.91
C ILE A 47 10.39 -4.34 -6.61
N TYR A 48 10.98 -3.42 -5.86
CA TYR A 48 10.35 -2.76 -4.72
C TYR A 48 10.23 -1.28 -5.03
N ALA A 49 9.01 -0.74 -4.98
CA ALA A 49 8.80 0.69 -5.16
C ALA A 49 8.03 1.30 -4.00
N THR A 50 8.37 2.55 -3.70
CA THR A 50 7.69 3.38 -2.71
C THR A 50 7.24 4.65 -3.38
N ILE A 51 5.95 4.96 -3.24
CA ILE A 51 5.36 6.24 -3.60
C ILE A 51 4.99 6.91 -2.29
N GLY A 52 5.70 7.97 -1.93
CA GLY A 52 5.51 8.69 -0.67
C GLY A 52 5.15 10.15 -0.88
N GLY A 53 4.72 10.82 0.19
CA GLY A 53 4.32 12.22 0.17
C GLY A 53 2.92 12.45 -0.36
N LEU A 54 2.03 11.46 -0.19
CA LEU A 54 0.66 11.50 -0.71
C LEU A 54 -0.32 12.25 0.21
N TYR A 55 0.03 12.41 1.49
CA TYR A 55 -0.84 13.03 2.51
C TYR A 55 -0.81 14.57 2.52
N TYR A 56 0.09 15.18 1.75
CA TYR A 56 0.24 16.64 1.74
C TYR A 56 -1.00 17.32 1.12
N PRO A 57 -1.55 18.40 1.74
CA PRO A 57 -2.80 19.02 1.28
C PRO A 57 -2.79 19.52 -0.17
N GLU A 58 -1.61 19.86 -0.70
CA GLU A 58 -1.42 20.30 -2.10
C GLU A 58 -1.48 19.15 -3.12
N ILE A 59 -1.39 17.89 -2.67
CA ILE A 59 -1.47 16.71 -3.52
C ILE A 59 -2.93 16.34 -3.71
N ALA A 60 -3.42 16.57 -4.92
CA ALA A 60 -4.77 16.21 -5.30
C ALA A 60 -4.88 14.70 -5.51
N TYR A 61 -6.09 14.16 -5.31
CA TYR A 61 -6.38 12.75 -5.53
C TYR A 61 -6.00 12.27 -6.95
N ALA A 62 -6.10 13.15 -7.96
CA ALA A 62 -5.71 12.87 -9.33
C ALA A 62 -4.19 12.82 -9.57
N ASP A 63 -3.38 13.39 -8.68
CA ASP A 63 -1.91 13.49 -8.88
C ASP A 63 -1.19 12.15 -8.74
N TRP A 64 -1.82 11.19 -8.07
CA TRP A 64 -1.30 9.83 -7.87
C TRP A 64 -2.28 8.79 -8.42
N GLU A 65 -3.01 9.17 -9.48
CA GLU A 65 -4.11 8.39 -10.02
C GLU A 65 -3.73 6.93 -10.36
N ALA A 66 -2.53 6.72 -10.90
CA ALA A 66 -2.01 5.41 -11.28
C ALA A 66 -1.84 4.44 -10.10
N PHE A 67 -1.75 4.96 -8.88
CA PHE A 67 -1.50 4.19 -7.67
C PHE A 67 -2.72 4.08 -6.76
N ARG A 68 -3.84 4.73 -7.11
CA ARG A 68 -5.08 4.68 -6.33
C ARG A 68 -5.61 3.25 -6.20
N PRO A 69 -6.22 2.89 -5.05
CA PRO A 69 -6.77 1.54 -4.85
C PRO A 69 -7.75 1.10 -5.93
N ASP A 70 -8.69 1.98 -6.32
CA ASP A 70 -9.70 1.67 -7.34
C ASP A 70 -9.07 1.41 -8.71
N ASN A 71 -8.07 2.20 -9.10
CA ASN A 71 -7.39 2.02 -10.38
C ASN A 71 -6.51 0.78 -10.41
N ILE A 72 -5.84 0.46 -9.30
CA ILE A 72 -5.10 -0.80 -9.18
C ILE A 72 -6.03 -2.00 -9.36
N LEU A 73 -7.21 -1.99 -8.73
CA LEU A 73 -8.20 -3.05 -8.89
C LEU A 73 -8.79 -3.11 -10.32
N ARG A 74 -8.96 -1.96 -10.99
CA ARG A 74 -9.39 -1.92 -12.41
C ARG A 74 -8.32 -2.49 -13.35
N ILE A 75 -7.04 -2.21 -13.11
CA ILE A 75 -5.93 -2.63 -13.99
C ILE A 75 -5.58 -4.11 -13.78
N TYR A 76 -5.45 -4.54 -12.52
CA TYR A 76 -4.96 -5.87 -12.20
C TYR A 76 -6.07 -6.89 -11.92
N GLY A 77 -7.31 -6.41 -11.79
CA GLY A 77 -8.48 -7.22 -11.49
C GLY A 77 -8.64 -7.46 -9.98
N LYS A 78 -9.40 -8.51 -9.65
CA LYS A 78 -9.65 -8.90 -8.26
C LYS A 78 -8.37 -9.47 -7.62
N PRO A 79 -7.98 -9.02 -6.42
CA PRO A 79 -6.85 -9.59 -5.71
C PRO A 79 -7.17 -10.99 -5.20
N SER A 80 -6.14 -11.83 -5.05
CA SER A 80 -6.26 -13.13 -4.39
C SER A 80 -6.49 -13.01 -2.89
N GLY A 81 -6.05 -11.89 -2.29
CA GLY A 81 -6.24 -11.61 -0.88
C GLY A 81 -6.24 -10.11 -0.58
N VAL A 82 -6.99 -9.74 0.46
CA VAL A 82 -6.99 -8.40 1.05
C VAL A 82 -6.67 -8.55 2.52
N GLU A 83 -5.71 -7.77 3.03
CA GLU A 83 -5.33 -7.76 4.44
C GLU A 83 -5.46 -6.34 4.99
N PHE A 84 -5.81 -6.25 6.27
CA PHE A 84 -5.80 -5.01 7.03
C PHE A 84 -4.80 -5.10 8.18
N PHE A 85 -4.26 -3.94 8.55
CA PHE A 85 -3.33 -3.78 9.67
C PHE A 85 -3.84 -2.64 10.53
N LEU A 86 -3.64 -2.75 11.84
CA LEU A 86 -3.86 -1.64 12.76
C LEU A 86 -2.53 -1.22 13.35
N SER A 87 -2.31 0.09 13.41
CA SER A 87 -1.19 0.69 14.12
C SER A 87 -1.73 1.58 15.23
N TYR A 88 -1.22 1.38 16.44
CA TYR A 88 -1.62 2.16 17.61
C TYR A 88 -0.59 3.23 17.85
N PRO A 89 -1.00 4.46 18.15
CA PRO A 89 -0.06 5.51 18.46
C PRO A 89 0.73 5.12 19.73
N THR A 90 2.04 5.35 19.69
CA THR A 90 2.94 5.07 20.83
C THR A 90 2.73 6.03 21.99
N GLU A 91 2.13 7.19 21.71
CA GLU A 91 1.75 8.21 22.68
C GLU A 91 0.24 8.45 22.63
N GLN A 92 -0.35 8.92 23.73
CA GLN A 92 -1.78 9.16 23.80
C GLN A 92 -2.16 10.31 22.84
N THR A 93 -2.96 10.01 21.82
CA THR A 93 -3.49 11.04 20.92
C THR A 93 -4.72 11.71 21.53
N THR A 94 -4.90 13.00 21.25
CA THR A 94 -6.09 13.76 21.68
C THR A 94 -7.30 13.52 20.77
N ASP A 95 -7.10 12.91 19.61
CA ASP A 95 -8.13 12.73 18.58
C ASP A 95 -8.81 11.34 18.62
N HIS A 96 -8.41 10.47 19.55
CA HIS A 96 -8.92 9.11 19.69
C HIS A 96 -8.85 8.27 18.40
N THR A 97 -7.91 8.57 17.50
CA THR A 97 -7.72 7.81 16.27
C THR A 97 -6.63 6.75 16.42
N ILE A 98 -6.77 5.69 15.63
CA ILE A 98 -5.72 4.69 15.38
C ILE A 98 -5.38 4.70 13.90
N GLY A 99 -4.17 4.25 13.57
CA GLY A 99 -3.79 4.02 12.20
C GLY A 99 -4.36 2.71 11.68
N TYR A 100 -4.69 2.68 10.40
CA TYR A 100 -4.93 1.44 9.68
C TYR A 100 -4.20 1.46 8.36
N GLU A 101 -3.87 0.28 7.86
CA GLU A 101 -3.25 0.08 6.57
C GLU A 101 -3.99 -1.07 5.87
N PHE A 102 -3.86 -1.17 4.55
CA PHE A 102 -4.39 -2.31 3.83
C PHE A 102 -3.51 -2.73 2.67
N ARG A 103 -3.60 -4.01 2.34
CA ARG A 103 -2.78 -4.66 1.31
C ARG A 103 -3.66 -5.41 0.33
N PHE A 104 -3.31 -5.32 -0.94
CA PHE A 104 -3.79 -6.24 -1.98
C PHE A 104 -2.70 -7.24 -2.33
N ARG A 105 -3.07 -8.52 -2.39
CA ARG A 105 -2.20 -9.61 -2.86
C ARG A 105 -2.70 -10.13 -4.20
N TYR A 106 -1.76 -10.36 -5.12
CA TYR A 106 -1.99 -11.02 -6.41
C TYR A 106 -0.97 -12.16 -6.55
N GLU A 107 -1.25 -13.28 -5.89
CA GLU A 107 -0.32 -14.41 -5.78
C GLU A 107 0.15 -14.95 -7.14
N SER A 108 -0.76 -15.12 -8.10
CA SER A 108 -0.42 -15.61 -9.44
C SER A 108 0.53 -14.69 -10.22
N ARG A 109 0.56 -13.41 -9.85
CA ARG A 109 1.42 -12.37 -10.44
C ARG A 109 2.66 -12.08 -9.57
N LYS A 110 2.74 -12.69 -8.39
CA LYS A 110 3.77 -12.42 -7.37
C LYS A 110 3.89 -10.91 -7.11
N PHE A 111 2.72 -10.29 -6.97
CA PHE A 111 2.57 -8.84 -6.84
C PHE A 111 1.79 -8.53 -5.56
N VAL A 112 2.31 -7.59 -4.78
CA VAL A 112 1.69 -7.07 -3.56
C VAL A 112 1.75 -5.56 -3.57
N ILE A 113 0.71 -4.92 -3.08
CA ILE A 113 0.64 -3.47 -2.93
C ILE A 113 0.02 -3.10 -1.59
N ASP A 114 0.71 -2.24 -0.85
CA ASP A 114 0.34 -1.79 0.48
C ASP A 114 0.02 -0.30 0.46
N TYR A 115 -1.00 0.09 1.20
CA TYR A 115 -1.44 1.46 1.40
C TYR A 115 -1.37 1.79 2.88
N THR A 116 -0.56 2.79 3.25
CA THR A 116 -0.25 3.09 4.65
C THR A 116 -0.55 4.54 5.04
N GLY A 117 -0.63 4.81 6.34
CA GLY A 117 -0.77 6.14 6.94
C GLY A 117 -2.21 6.57 7.23
N GLN A 118 -3.19 5.74 6.89
CA GLN A 118 -4.60 6.07 7.08
C GLN A 118 -5.00 6.04 8.55
N ARG A 119 -6.06 6.79 8.90
CA ARG A 119 -6.52 6.92 10.29
C ARG A 119 -8.02 6.73 10.40
N THR A 120 -8.45 6.09 11.47
CA THR A 120 -9.87 5.90 11.81
C THR A 120 -10.11 6.14 13.29
N LEU A 121 -11.35 6.46 13.66
CA LEU A 121 -11.75 6.52 15.06
C LEU A 121 -11.55 5.16 15.74
N ASN A 122 -10.99 5.18 16.95
CA ASN A 122 -10.72 3.97 17.72
C ASN A 122 -12.00 3.46 18.39
N GLN A 123 -12.72 2.59 17.67
CA GLN A 123 -14.00 2.00 18.10
C GLN A 123 -13.96 0.48 17.93
N THR A 124 -14.87 -0.25 18.59
CA THR A 124 -14.96 -1.72 18.44
C THR A 124 -15.21 -2.13 16.99
N LYS A 125 -16.07 -1.38 16.29
CA LYS A 125 -16.27 -1.48 14.85
C LYS A 125 -15.63 -0.28 14.18
N LEU A 126 -14.54 -0.51 13.46
CA LEU A 126 -13.83 0.52 12.73
C LEU A 126 -14.55 0.77 11.42
N PHE A 127 -14.99 2.01 11.19
CA PHE A 127 -15.59 2.41 9.92
C PHE A 127 -14.53 3.06 9.03
N ILE A 128 -14.15 2.39 7.95
CA ILE A 128 -13.10 2.84 7.03
C ILE A 128 -13.68 3.12 5.65
N CYS A 129 -13.10 4.07 4.92
CA CYS A 129 -13.48 4.41 3.55
C CYS A 129 -12.22 4.57 2.68
N PRO A 130 -11.58 3.47 2.24
CA PRO A 130 -10.28 3.52 1.55
C PRO A 130 -10.21 4.49 0.36
N LEU A 131 -11.30 4.69 -0.38
CA LEU A 131 -11.32 5.61 -1.53
C LEU A 131 -11.54 7.08 -1.17
N LYS A 132 -11.95 7.37 0.06
CA LYS A 132 -12.15 8.74 0.56
C LYS A 132 -11.05 9.19 1.51
N ASP A 133 -10.24 8.24 1.98
CA ASP A 133 -9.21 8.54 2.96
C ASP A 133 -8.14 9.44 2.35
N ARG A 134 -7.97 10.62 2.96
CA ARG A 134 -6.97 11.61 2.54
C ARG A 134 -5.64 11.42 3.26
N TYR A 135 -5.57 10.51 4.23
CA TYR A 135 -4.39 10.25 5.04
C TYR A 135 -3.53 9.12 4.49
N ILE A 136 -3.78 8.62 3.27
CA ILE A 136 -2.83 7.70 2.63
C ILE A 136 -1.51 8.46 2.48
N GLU A 137 -0.49 8.04 3.22
CA GLU A 137 0.82 8.67 3.26
C GLU A 137 1.74 8.10 2.19
N SER A 138 1.68 6.78 2.02
CA SER A 138 2.56 6.04 1.12
C SER A 138 1.87 4.81 0.51
N VAL A 139 2.37 4.44 -0.67
CA VAL A 139 2.05 3.19 -1.35
C VAL A 139 3.35 2.42 -1.56
N TYR A 140 3.34 1.15 -1.17
CA TYR A 140 4.47 0.24 -1.36
C TYR A 140 4.09 -0.84 -2.36
N ILE A 141 4.95 -1.07 -3.34
CA ILE A 141 4.73 -2.02 -4.44
C ILE A 141 5.85 -3.04 -4.38
N TYR A 142 5.48 -4.31 -4.37
CA TYR A 142 6.40 -5.44 -4.34
C TYR A 142 6.07 -6.36 -5.51
N LEU A 143 7.04 -6.64 -6.38
CA LEU A 143 6.88 -7.54 -7.52
C LEU A 143 8.07 -8.49 -7.61
N GLY A 144 7.83 -9.80 -7.72
CA GLY A 144 8.87 -10.79 -8.00
C GLY A 144 8.83 -12.03 -7.10
N ASP A 145 9.81 -12.91 -7.28
CA ASP A 145 9.79 -14.26 -6.68
C ASP A 145 10.32 -14.32 -5.25
N ASN A 146 11.15 -13.33 -4.89
CA ASN A 146 11.80 -13.25 -3.59
C ASN A 146 11.25 -12.05 -2.80
N LEU A 147 9.92 -12.03 -2.62
CA LEU A 147 9.28 -11.04 -1.75
C LEU A 147 9.58 -11.42 -0.31
N GLU A 148 10.70 -10.94 0.24
CA GLU A 148 10.80 -10.76 1.69
C GLU A 148 9.84 -9.64 2.09
N LEU A 149 8.54 -9.96 2.08
CA LEU A 149 7.54 -9.14 2.74
C LEU A 149 7.94 -9.16 4.22
N LYS A 150 8.11 -7.98 4.82
CA LYS A 150 8.25 -7.90 6.27
C LYS A 150 7.13 -8.75 6.89
N PRO A 151 7.42 -9.61 7.89
CA PRO A 151 6.37 -10.28 8.63
C PRO A 151 5.41 -9.20 9.14
N THR A 152 4.19 -9.21 8.63
CA THR A 152 3.20 -8.22 8.97
C THR A 152 2.10 -8.90 9.75
N ASN A 153 1.69 -8.32 10.87
CA ASN A 153 0.57 -8.78 11.72
C ASN A 153 -0.80 -8.47 11.06
N GLY A 154 -0.87 -8.63 9.74
CA GLY A 154 -2.07 -8.38 8.96
C GLY A 154 -3.11 -9.44 9.23
N LYS A 155 -4.36 -9.01 9.17
CA LYS A 155 -5.51 -9.88 9.25
C LYS A 155 -6.22 -9.93 7.91
N PRO A 156 -6.47 -11.13 7.35
CA PRO A 156 -7.28 -11.29 6.16
C PRO A 156 -8.64 -10.61 6.31
N LEU A 157 -9.16 -10.04 5.22
CA LEU A 157 -10.45 -9.34 5.20
C LEU A 157 -11.58 -10.17 5.83
N GLN A 158 -11.61 -11.47 5.56
CA GLN A 158 -12.63 -12.39 6.07
C GLN A 158 -12.53 -12.67 7.58
N GLU A 159 -11.38 -12.39 8.20
CA GLU A 159 -11.23 -12.49 9.66
C GLU A 159 -11.72 -11.23 10.38
N VAL A 160 -11.66 -10.09 9.70
CA VAL A 160 -11.96 -8.77 10.27
C VAL A 160 -13.28 -8.20 9.79
N SER A 161 -13.95 -8.84 8.83
CA SER A 161 -15.19 -8.36 8.25
C SER A 161 -16.02 -9.52 7.72
N SER A 162 -17.33 -9.31 7.61
CA SER A 162 -18.26 -10.28 7.01
C SER A 162 -18.33 -10.19 5.49
N ILE A 163 -17.60 -9.26 4.87
CA ILE A 163 -17.65 -9.03 3.42
C ILE A 163 -16.74 -10.01 2.69
N SER A 164 -17.17 -10.45 1.51
CA SER A 164 -16.32 -11.24 0.64
C SER A 164 -15.31 -10.35 -0.11
N ILE A 165 -14.25 -10.95 -0.65
CA ILE A 165 -13.33 -10.22 -1.56
C ILE A 165 -14.07 -9.75 -2.81
N ASP A 166 -15.08 -10.48 -3.28
CA ASP A 166 -15.91 -10.07 -4.41
C ASP A 166 -16.72 -8.81 -4.12
N ASP A 167 -17.38 -8.74 -2.96
CA ASP A 167 -18.13 -7.56 -2.54
C ASP A 167 -17.20 -6.37 -2.32
N PHE A 168 -16.04 -6.60 -1.70
CA PHE A 168 -15.00 -5.59 -1.53
C PHE A 168 -14.53 -5.05 -2.88
N TYR A 169 -14.21 -5.93 -3.83
CA TYR A 169 -13.79 -5.56 -5.19
C TYR A 169 -14.86 -4.73 -5.92
N ASN A 170 -16.11 -5.18 -5.90
CA ASN A 170 -17.21 -4.48 -6.56
C ASN A 170 -17.44 -3.10 -5.95
N ALA A 171 -17.44 -2.97 -4.62
CA ALA A 171 -17.56 -1.68 -3.94
C ALA A 171 -16.39 -0.74 -4.26
N MET A 172 -15.15 -1.26 -4.26
CA MET A 172 -13.94 -0.46 -4.54
C MET A 172 -13.76 -0.07 -6.02
N THR A 173 -14.46 -0.71 -6.95
CA THR A 173 -14.33 -0.41 -8.40
C THR A 173 -15.50 0.38 -8.97
N SER A 174 -16.63 0.44 -8.25
CA SER A 174 -17.86 1.13 -8.65
C SER A 174 -17.85 2.60 -8.18
N ASN A 175 -18.58 2.93 -7.11
CA ASN A 175 -18.77 4.26 -6.59
C ASN A 175 -17.91 4.48 -5.34
N ALA A 176 -17.07 5.53 -5.35
CA ALA A 176 -16.24 5.88 -4.20
C ALA A 176 -17.03 6.15 -2.91
N ASN A 177 -18.32 6.48 -3.01
CA ASN A 177 -19.22 6.63 -1.86
C ASN A 177 -19.63 5.31 -1.20
N GLU A 178 -19.55 4.21 -1.93
CA GLU A 178 -19.97 2.87 -1.49
C GLU A 178 -18.80 2.02 -0.99
N ALA A 179 -17.57 2.44 -1.26
CA ALA A 179 -16.33 1.80 -0.81
C ALA A 179 -15.99 2.09 0.66
N CYS A 180 -16.95 1.85 1.57
CA CYS A 180 -16.76 1.97 3.01
C CYS A 180 -17.14 0.66 3.71
N PHE A 181 -16.36 0.27 4.72
CA PHE A 181 -16.46 -1.04 5.35
C PHE A 181 -16.36 -0.93 6.86
N TYR A 182 -17.01 -1.86 7.55
CA TYR A 182 -16.78 -2.09 8.97
C TYR A 182 -15.77 -3.21 9.17
N LEU A 183 -14.74 -2.93 9.96
CA LEU A 183 -13.79 -3.91 10.45
C LEU A 183 -14.03 -4.17 11.95
N ASP A 184 -13.97 -5.42 12.37
CA ASP A 184 -13.98 -5.83 13.76
C ASP A 184 -12.59 -5.64 14.35
N ARG A 185 -12.45 -4.68 15.27
CA ARG A 185 -11.18 -4.39 15.95
C ARG A 185 -10.70 -5.57 16.79
N THR A 186 -11.62 -6.38 17.34
CA THR A 186 -11.28 -7.46 18.27
C THR A 186 -10.52 -8.61 17.59
N ALA A 187 -10.73 -8.79 16.28
CA ALA A 187 -10.02 -9.77 15.47
C ALA A 187 -8.49 -9.52 15.39
N PHE A 188 -8.04 -8.30 15.72
CA PHE A 188 -6.63 -7.95 15.76
C PHE A 188 -5.93 -8.30 17.08
N GLY A 189 -6.66 -8.84 18.08
CA GLY A 189 -6.07 -9.36 19.32
C GLY A 189 -5.77 -8.32 20.41
N ASN A 190 -6.43 -7.15 20.36
CA ASN A 190 -6.29 -6.07 21.34
C ASN A 190 -7.60 -5.74 22.05
#